data_AF-A0A7S0BNQ9-F1
#
_entry.id   AF-A0A7S0BNQ9-F1
#
_cell.length_a   1.000
_cell.length_b   1.000
_cell.length_c   1.000
_cell.angle_alpha   90.00
_cell.angle_beta   90.00
_cell.angle_gamma   90.00
#
_symmetry.space_group_name_H-M   'P 1'
#
loop_
_entity.id
_entity.type
_entity.pdbx_description
1 polymer ?
#
loop_
_entity_poly.entity_id
_entity_poly.type
_entity_poly.pdbx_seq_one_letter_code
_entity_poly.pdbx_strand_id
1 'polypeptide(L)'
;LICYLSEHGFDHAISPKLLSNPTSKDFQHILIFLLRQIDPSYSFQTRLEDDVRAVYKQLGYPFPISKSSLHAVGSPHTWPALLGALAWLLELLTYDEAASNKQLESEELDAEAQGNRIFFDYLERTYDSFLGGDDNFEELDQELVESFEVKNQLVREEIESFEVENAKLEEQVAKIRVSESPLVALRAREKDLEANLDKFRKLIEELENYRTKTAARVQEKKEEVLSREKDLKQNAADIEKLKVAIAQQESDA
;
A
#
# COMPACT_ATOMS: atom_id res chain seq x y z
N LEU A 1 8.49 -14.65 -38.93
CA LEU A 1 9.44 -14.59 -40.07
C LEU A 1 9.06 -13.53 -41.11
N ILE A 2 7.95 -13.67 -41.86
CA ILE A 2 7.60 -12.68 -42.91
C ILE A 2 7.43 -11.26 -42.37
N CYS A 3 6.74 -11.09 -41.23
CA CYS A 3 6.54 -9.77 -40.63
C CYS A 3 7.87 -9.13 -40.27
N TYR A 4 8.68 -9.83 -39.46
CA TYR A 4 10.01 -9.39 -39.05
C TYR A 4 10.91 -9.02 -40.25
N LEU A 5 11.01 -9.89 -41.26
CA LEU A 5 11.84 -9.59 -42.43
C LEU A 5 11.34 -8.34 -43.20
N SER A 6 10.03 -8.12 -43.27
CA SER A 6 9.46 -6.91 -43.89
C SER A 6 9.70 -5.66 -43.04
N GLU A 7 9.61 -5.76 -41.72
CA GLU A 7 9.80 -4.66 -40.77
C GLU A 7 11.25 -4.18 -40.70
N HIS A 8 12.21 -5.10 -40.77
CA HIS A 8 13.65 -4.79 -40.71
C HIS A 8 14.31 -4.52 -42.08
N GLY A 9 13.50 -4.34 -43.14
CA GLY A 9 14.00 -3.87 -44.45
C GLY A 9 14.73 -4.93 -45.28
N PHE A 10 14.24 -6.17 -45.31
CA PHE A 10 14.84 -7.21 -46.16
C PHE A 10 14.72 -6.87 -47.66
N ASP A 11 15.87 -6.88 -48.35
CA ASP A 11 16.01 -6.39 -49.73
C ASP A 11 15.33 -7.25 -50.81
N HIS A 12 14.83 -8.45 -50.48
CA HIS A 12 14.26 -9.37 -51.47
C HIS A 12 12.74 -9.53 -51.30
N ALA A 13 12.03 -9.80 -52.39
CA ALA A 13 10.58 -9.98 -52.37
C ALA A 13 10.16 -11.20 -51.54
N ILE A 14 9.59 -10.97 -50.36
CA ILE A 14 9.06 -12.03 -49.49
C ILE A 14 7.60 -12.29 -49.86
N SER A 15 7.26 -13.56 -50.07
CA SER A 15 5.86 -13.98 -50.16
C SER A 15 5.64 -15.29 -49.39
N PRO A 16 4.42 -15.57 -48.91
CA PRO A 16 4.10 -16.87 -48.30
C PRO A 16 4.39 -18.06 -49.24
N LYS A 17 4.34 -17.84 -50.56
CA LYS A 17 4.70 -18.85 -51.56
C LYS A 17 6.19 -19.17 -51.58
N LEU A 18 7.05 -18.17 -51.34
CA LEU A 18 8.50 -18.36 -51.24
C LEU A 18 8.86 -19.25 -50.05
N LEU A 19 8.21 -19.05 -48.91
CA LEU A 19 8.40 -19.89 -47.72
C LEU A 19 7.74 -21.27 -47.80
N SER A 20 6.95 -21.54 -48.84
CA SER A 20 6.38 -22.88 -49.05
C SER A 20 7.37 -23.83 -49.72
N ASN A 21 8.19 -23.33 -50.65
CA ASN A 21 9.25 -24.09 -51.35
C ASN A 21 10.44 -23.17 -51.66
N PRO A 22 11.29 -22.85 -50.67
CA PRO A 22 12.41 -21.95 -50.89
C PRO A 22 13.53 -22.62 -51.68
N THR A 23 14.24 -21.82 -52.49
CA THR A 23 15.49 -22.29 -53.07
C THR A 23 16.61 -22.25 -52.03
N SER A 24 17.72 -22.96 -52.30
CA SER A 24 18.91 -22.87 -51.45
C SER A 24 19.35 -21.42 -51.28
N LYS A 25 19.35 -20.62 -52.37
CA LYS A 25 19.71 -19.19 -52.35
C LYS A 25 18.79 -18.36 -51.46
N ASP A 26 17.48 -18.57 -51.53
CA ASP A 26 16.52 -17.83 -50.70
C ASP A 26 16.78 -18.06 -49.21
N PHE A 27 17.05 -19.32 -48.83
CA PHE A 27 17.45 -19.64 -47.46
C PHE A 27 18.76 -18.96 -47.05
N GLN A 28 19.77 -18.91 -47.92
CA GLN A 28 21.03 -18.22 -47.58
C GLN A 28 20.79 -16.73 -47.39
N HIS A 29 20.00 -16.08 -48.26
CA HIS A 29 19.71 -14.66 -48.12
C HIS A 29 18.94 -14.36 -46.84
N ILE A 30 17.90 -15.15 -46.51
CA ILE A 30 17.16 -15.00 -45.26
C ILE A 30 18.09 -15.19 -44.06
N LEU A 31 18.93 -16.23 -44.07
CA LEU A 31 19.82 -16.52 -42.95
C LEU A 31 20.91 -15.46 -42.77
N ILE A 32 21.55 -15.01 -43.86
CA ILE A 32 22.54 -13.91 -43.81
C ILE A 32 21.89 -12.65 -43.26
N PHE A 33 20.68 -12.32 -43.71
CA PHE A 33 19.97 -11.14 -43.23
C PHE A 33 19.72 -11.21 -41.72
N LEU A 34 19.25 -12.35 -41.21
CA LEU A 34 19.03 -12.53 -39.77
C LEU A 34 20.36 -12.46 -39.00
N LEU A 35 21.42 -13.08 -39.50
CA LEU A 35 22.74 -13.02 -38.85
C LEU A 35 23.35 -11.61 -38.88
N ARG A 36 23.02 -10.80 -39.89
CA ARG A 36 23.42 -9.39 -39.95
C ARG A 36 22.73 -8.49 -38.93
N GLN A 37 21.61 -8.93 -38.36
CA GLN A 37 21.02 -8.24 -37.21
C GLN A 37 21.87 -8.43 -35.93
N ILE A 38 22.68 -9.50 -35.88
CA ILE A 38 23.62 -9.78 -34.77
C ILE A 38 24.98 -9.13 -35.05
N ASP A 39 25.51 -9.35 -36.26
CA ASP A 39 26.79 -8.79 -36.70
C ASP A 39 26.62 -8.13 -38.08
N PRO A 40 26.58 -6.78 -38.15
CA PRO A 40 26.41 -6.05 -39.41
C PRO A 40 27.44 -6.41 -40.49
N SER A 41 28.62 -6.87 -40.10
CA SER A 41 29.71 -7.26 -41.00
C SER A 41 29.67 -8.72 -41.45
N TYR A 42 28.66 -9.48 -41.00
CA TYR A 42 28.61 -10.93 -41.22
C TYR A 42 28.55 -11.30 -42.71
N SER A 43 29.44 -12.22 -43.07
CA SER A 43 29.51 -12.89 -44.37
C SER A 43 30.03 -14.31 -44.21
N PHE A 44 29.60 -15.23 -45.08
CA PHE A 44 30.12 -16.59 -45.08
C PHE A 44 31.59 -16.59 -45.49
N GLN A 45 32.45 -17.19 -44.66
CA GLN A 45 33.90 -17.23 -44.87
C GLN A 45 34.35 -18.50 -45.58
N THR A 46 33.62 -19.61 -45.39
CA THR A 46 33.99 -20.91 -45.95
C THR A 46 32.84 -21.51 -46.77
N ARG A 47 32.47 -22.76 -46.51
CA ARG A 47 31.29 -23.40 -47.08
C ARG A 47 30.10 -23.10 -46.18
N LEU A 48 28.98 -22.74 -46.81
CA LEU A 48 27.73 -22.48 -46.10
C LEU A 48 27.40 -23.60 -45.10
N GLU A 49 27.58 -24.87 -45.45
CA GLU A 49 27.17 -25.97 -44.57
C GLU A 49 28.00 -26.08 -43.28
N ASP A 50 29.24 -25.60 -43.31
CA ASP A 50 30.15 -25.63 -42.18
C ASP A 50 29.95 -24.35 -41.34
N ASP A 51 29.84 -23.19 -41.99
CA ASP A 51 29.58 -21.90 -41.33
C ASP A 51 28.22 -21.90 -40.61
N VAL A 52 27.15 -22.35 -41.26
CA VAL A 52 25.80 -22.41 -40.64
C VAL A 52 25.82 -23.29 -39.40
N ARG A 53 26.48 -24.45 -39.45
CA ARG A 53 26.59 -25.31 -38.27
C ARG A 53 27.40 -24.68 -37.14
N ALA A 54 28.51 -24.03 -37.49
CA ALA A 54 29.36 -23.37 -36.51
C ALA A 54 28.59 -22.26 -35.78
N VAL A 55 27.90 -21.40 -36.54
CA VAL A 55 27.12 -20.29 -35.99
C VAL A 55 25.97 -20.78 -35.11
N TYR A 56 25.14 -21.70 -35.59
CA TYR A 56 24.04 -22.22 -34.77
C TYR A 56 24.55 -22.93 -33.50
N LYS A 57 25.70 -23.60 -33.56
CA LYS A 57 26.33 -24.19 -32.37
C LYS A 57 26.84 -23.13 -31.38
N GLN A 58 27.44 -22.04 -31.88
CA GLN A 58 27.92 -20.93 -31.05
C GLN A 58 26.77 -20.17 -30.39
N LEU A 59 25.66 -19.99 -31.10
CA LEU A 59 24.42 -19.40 -30.57
C LEU A 59 23.66 -20.34 -29.62
N GLY A 60 24.12 -21.58 -29.42
CA GLY A 60 23.51 -22.53 -28.48
C GLY A 60 22.26 -23.23 -29.00
N TYR A 61 22.09 -23.34 -30.32
CA TYR A 61 20.95 -24.04 -30.92
C TYR A 61 20.92 -25.52 -30.51
N PRO A 62 19.81 -26.01 -29.91
CA PRO A 62 19.78 -27.33 -29.28
C PRO A 62 19.66 -28.51 -30.25
N PHE A 63 19.30 -28.27 -31.52
CA PHE A 63 19.05 -29.34 -32.49
C PHE A 63 20.17 -29.41 -33.55
N PRO A 64 20.65 -30.61 -33.92
CA PRO A 64 21.71 -30.74 -34.91
C PRO A 64 21.20 -30.42 -36.32
N ILE A 65 21.88 -29.50 -37.01
CA ILE A 65 21.61 -29.20 -38.43
C ILE A 65 22.53 -30.08 -39.30
N SER A 66 21.93 -30.97 -40.10
CA SER A 66 22.71 -31.91 -40.91
C SER A 66 23.22 -31.29 -42.22
N LYS A 67 24.36 -31.82 -42.71
CA LYS A 67 25.01 -31.41 -43.98
C LYS A 67 24.07 -31.64 -45.18
N SER A 68 23.34 -32.76 -45.19
CA SER A 68 22.36 -33.12 -46.21
C SER A 68 21.12 -32.22 -46.18
N SER A 69 20.65 -31.80 -45.00
CA SER A 69 19.52 -30.85 -44.89
C SER A 69 19.84 -29.52 -45.59
N LEU A 70 21.07 -29.02 -45.44
CA LEU A 70 21.51 -27.75 -46.04
C LEU A 70 21.73 -27.83 -47.57
N HIS A 71 21.99 -29.03 -48.11
CA HIS A 71 22.01 -29.24 -49.56
C HIS A 71 20.60 -29.33 -50.16
N ALA A 72 19.63 -29.83 -49.40
CA ALA A 72 18.26 -30.06 -49.84
C ALA A 72 17.26 -29.12 -49.11
N VAL A 73 17.55 -27.83 -49.02
CA VAL A 73 16.77 -26.89 -48.18
C VAL A 73 15.28 -26.85 -48.53
N GLY A 74 14.92 -26.91 -49.81
CA GLY A 74 13.53 -26.86 -50.28
C GLY A 74 12.81 -28.22 -50.32
N SER A 75 13.41 -29.29 -49.78
CA SER A 75 12.73 -30.60 -49.74
C SER A 75 11.63 -30.63 -48.66
N PRO A 76 10.45 -31.22 -48.92
CA PRO A 76 9.34 -31.27 -47.95
C PRO A 76 9.69 -31.88 -46.59
N HIS A 77 10.71 -32.74 -46.53
CA HIS A 77 11.13 -33.41 -45.29
C HIS A 77 12.21 -32.68 -44.50
N THR A 78 12.93 -31.74 -45.13
CA THR A 78 14.04 -31.00 -44.50
C THR A 78 13.67 -29.54 -44.23
N TRP A 79 12.81 -28.95 -45.07
CA TRP A 79 12.37 -27.58 -44.95
C TRP A 79 11.71 -27.27 -43.59
N PRO A 80 10.81 -28.11 -43.03
CA PRO A 80 10.21 -27.83 -41.73
C PRO A 80 11.25 -27.68 -40.60
N ALA A 81 12.30 -28.50 -40.60
CA ALA A 81 13.37 -28.43 -39.60
C ALA A 81 14.23 -27.16 -39.76
N LEU A 82 14.57 -26.79 -41.00
CA LEU A 82 15.34 -25.57 -41.28
C LEU A 82 14.52 -24.30 -41.04
N LEU A 83 13.23 -24.31 -41.37
CA LEU A 83 12.32 -23.23 -41.03
C LEU A 83 12.20 -23.07 -39.52
N GLY A 84 12.15 -24.17 -38.76
CA GLY A 84 12.22 -24.15 -37.30
C GLY A 84 13.52 -23.52 -36.78
N ALA A 85 14.66 -23.78 -37.41
CA ALA A 85 15.93 -23.14 -37.07
C ALA A 85 15.93 -21.62 -37.37
N LEU A 86 15.31 -21.19 -38.47
CA LEU A 86 15.13 -19.77 -38.77
C LEU A 86 14.15 -19.09 -37.81
N ALA A 87 13.06 -19.76 -37.44
CA ALA A 87 12.09 -19.26 -36.48
C ALA A 87 12.72 -19.10 -35.10
N TRP A 88 13.53 -20.07 -34.66
CA TRP A 88 14.28 -19.97 -33.41
C TRP A 88 15.27 -18.79 -33.41
N LEU A 89 16.00 -18.58 -34.51
CA LEU A 89 16.92 -17.45 -34.62
C LEU A 89 16.15 -16.11 -34.57
N LEU A 90 14.99 -16.05 -35.19
CA LEU A 90 14.11 -14.88 -35.11
C LEU A 90 13.59 -14.66 -33.69
N GLU A 91 13.15 -15.71 -32.99
CA GLU A 91 12.73 -15.60 -31.60
C GLU A 91 13.87 -15.06 -30.71
N LEU A 92 15.10 -15.52 -30.94
CA LEU A 92 16.28 -15.03 -30.25
C LEU A 92 16.50 -13.53 -30.51
N LEU A 93 16.41 -13.09 -31.77
CA LEU A 93 16.53 -11.66 -32.13
C LEU A 93 15.42 -10.81 -31.49
N THR A 94 14.17 -11.25 -31.56
CA THR A 94 13.05 -10.52 -30.95
C THR A 94 13.16 -10.45 -29.43
N TYR A 95 13.73 -11.47 -28.81
CA TYR A 95 14.01 -11.46 -27.37
C TYR A 95 15.12 -10.47 -27.03
N ASP A 96 16.19 -10.44 -27.83
CA ASP A 96 17.32 -9.52 -27.64
C ASP A 96 16.88 -8.05 -27.79
N GLU A 97 16.05 -7.75 -28.80
CA GLU A 97 15.42 -6.43 -28.98
C GLU A 97 14.53 -6.06 -27.78
N ALA A 98 13.68 -6.99 -27.32
CA ALA A 98 12.81 -6.76 -26.18
C ALA A 98 13.58 -6.59 -24.87
N ALA A 99 14.67 -7.34 -24.68
CA ALA A 99 15.55 -7.23 -23.52
C ALA A 99 16.28 -5.89 -23.50
N SER A 100 16.83 -5.47 -24.65
CA SER A 100 17.50 -4.19 -24.83
C SER A 100 16.55 -3.01 -24.54
N ASN A 101 15.33 -3.06 -25.07
CA ASN A 101 14.31 -2.02 -24.80
C ASN A 101 13.94 -1.95 -23.31
N LYS A 102 13.75 -3.10 -22.64
CA LYS A 102 13.47 -3.12 -21.19
C LYS A 102 14.63 -2.62 -20.34
N GLN A 103 15.87 -2.85 -20.75
CA GLN A 103 17.04 -2.35 -20.02
C GLN A 103 17.13 -0.82 -20.11
N LEU A 104 16.67 -0.22 -21.21
CA LEU A 104 16.53 1.23 -21.35
C LEU A 104 15.42 1.80 -20.46
N GLU A 105 14.29 1.07 -20.34
CA GLU A 105 13.10 1.43 -19.54
C GLU A 105 13.20 1.09 -18.05
N SER A 106 14.27 0.43 -17.61
CA SER A 106 14.47 0.02 -16.22
C SER A 106 14.67 1.23 -15.29
N GLU A 107 13.56 1.83 -14.87
CA GLU A 107 13.45 2.86 -13.81
C GLU A 107 13.75 2.30 -12.40
N GLU A 108 13.86 0.97 -12.25
CA GLU A 108 14.12 0.28 -10.97
C GLU A 108 15.61 0.09 -10.64
N LEU A 109 16.51 0.82 -11.31
CA LEU A 109 17.92 0.82 -10.90
C LEU A 109 18.09 1.57 -9.59
N ASP A 110 18.88 1.03 -8.66
CA ASP A 110 19.23 1.74 -7.42
C ASP A 110 19.98 3.05 -7.74
N ALA A 111 19.90 4.04 -6.85
CA ALA A 111 20.52 5.36 -6.99
C ALA A 111 22.00 5.29 -7.42
N GLU A 112 22.78 4.33 -6.91
CA GLU A 112 24.17 4.10 -7.30
C GLU A 112 24.28 3.65 -8.78
N ALA A 113 23.46 2.68 -9.20
CA ALA A 113 23.43 2.22 -10.59
C ALA A 113 22.98 3.33 -11.55
N GLN A 114 22.02 4.17 -11.16
CA GLN A 114 21.61 5.32 -11.96
C GLN A 114 22.69 6.41 -12.03
N GLY A 115 23.43 6.64 -10.95
CA GLY A 115 24.57 7.56 -10.93
C GLY A 115 25.71 7.06 -11.83
N ASN A 116 26.03 5.78 -11.74
CA ASN A 116 27.00 5.12 -12.60
C ASN A 116 26.59 5.20 -14.08
N ARG A 117 25.31 5.00 -14.42
CA ARG A 117 24.83 5.13 -15.80
C ARG A 117 25.11 6.52 -16.38
N ILE A 118 24.79 7.59 -15.63
CA ILE A 118 25.08 8.96 -16.06
C ILE A 118 26.58 9.17 -16.24
N PHE A 119 27.38 8.69 -15.29
CA PHE A 119 28.83 8.83 -15.36
C PHE A 119 29.45 8.06 -16.55
N PHE A 120 28.96 6.85 -16.83
CA PHE A 120 29.44 6.06 -17.97
C PHE A 120 29.03 6.65 -19.31
N ASP A 121 27.83 7.26 -19.43
CA ASP A 121 27.42 8.00 -20.63
C ASP A 121 28.35 9.19 -20.91
N TYR A 122 28.65 9.98 -19.87
CA TYR A 122 29.65 11.04 -19.94
C TYR A 122 31.03 10.50 -20.34
N LEU A 123 31.45 9.38 -19.73
CA LEU A 123 32.76 8.79 -20.00
C LEU A 123 32.86 8.28 -21.44
N GLU A 124 31.81 7.68 -21.98
CA GLU A 124 31.75 7.22 -23.37
C GLU A 124 31.92 8.40 -24.33
N ARG A 125 31.16 9.48 -24.13
CA ARG A 125 31.18 10.67 -25.00
C ARG A 125 32.50 11.43 -24.93
N THR A 126 33.06 11.59 -23.73
CA THR A 126 34.37 12.22 -23.55
C THR A 126 35.49 11.36 -24.12
N TYR A 127 35.42 10.05 -23.96
CA TYR A 127 36.41 9.13 -24.51
C TYR A 127 36.37 9.07 -26.04
N ASP A 128 35.19 9.10 -26.65
CA ASP A 128 35.03 9.21 -28.11
C ASP A 128 35.63 10.51 -28.64
N SER A 129 35.40 11.63 -27.95
CA SER A 129 35.95 12.94 -28.29
C SER A 129 37.48 12.94 -28.17
N PHE A 130 38.00 12.32 -27.11
CA PHE A 130 39.44 12.11 -26.91
C PHE A 130 40.08 11.27 -28.01
N LEU A 131 39.44 10.16 -28.42
CA LEU A 131 39.90 9.36 -29.56
C LEU A 131 39.82 10.12 -30.90
N GLY A 132 38.92 11.10 -31.00
CA GLY A 132 38.85 12.08 -32.08
C GLY A 132 39.95 13.14 -32.05
N GLY A 133 40.75 13.20 -30.98
CA GLY A 133 41.83 14.16 -30.78
C GLY A 133 41.40 15.49 -30.16
N ASP A 134 40.21 15.56 -29.59
CA ASP A 134 39.75 16.70 -28.78
C ASP A 134 40.15 16.49 -27.30
N ASP A 135 40.50 17.58 -26.63
CA ASP A 135 40.87 17.60 -25.20
C ASP A 135 39.99 18.58 -24.40
N ASN A 136 38.99 19.21 -25.03
CA ASN A 136 38.06 20.11 -24.35
C ASN A 136 36.74 19.41 -24.06
N PHE A 137 36.42 19.25 -22.77
CA PHE A 137 35.20 18.59 -22.32
C PHE A 137 34.30 19.48 -21.46
N GLU A 138 34.54 20.80 -21.41
CA GLU A 138 33.82 21.73 -20.52
C GLU A 138 32.29 21.66 -20.69
N GLU A 139 31.80 21.50 -21.92
CA GLU A 139 30.36 21.36 -22.19
C GLU A 139 29.79 20.05 -21.62
N LEU A 140 30.53 18.95 -21.76
CA LEU A 140 30.14 17.64 -21.23
C LEU A 140 30.24 17.61 -19.70
N ASP A 141 31.24 18.29 -19.13
CA ASP A 141 31.40 18.45 -17.68
C ASP A 141 30.22 19.23 -17.09
N GLN A 142 29.80 20.30 -17.77
CA GLN A 142 28.65 21.09 -17.33
C GLN A 142 27.35 20.27 -17.42
N GLU A 143 27.13 19.55 -18.52
CA GLU A 143 25.98 18.66 -18.68
C GLU A 143 25.92 17.59 -17.57
N LEU A 144 27.07 17.02 -17.21
CA LEU A 144 27.19 16.06 -16.12
C LEU A 144 26.76 16.69 -14.79
N VAL A 145 27.28 17.87 -14.47
CA VAL A 145 26.92 18.60 -13.23
C VAL A 145 25.42 18.88 -13.18
N GLU A 146 24.84 19.42 -14.26
CA GLU A 146 23.41 19.73 -14.34
C GLU A 146 22.55 18.48 -14.13
N SER A 147 22.94 17.34 -14.70
CA SER A 147 22.21 16.07 -14.53
C SER A 147 22.18 15.59 -13.07
N PHE A 148 23.28 15.74 -12.34
CA PHE A 148 23.37 15.41 -10.91
C PHE A 148 22.64 16.43 -10.05
N GLU A 149 22.66 17.72 -10.41
CA GLU A 149 21.91 18.76 -9.70
C GLU A 149 20.41 18.53 -9.77
N VAL A 150 19.87 18.17 -10.93
CA VAL A 150 18.45 17.82 -11.08
C VAL A 150 18.07 16.65 -10.17
N LYS A 151 18.89 15.59 -10.14
CA LYS A 151 18.64 14.45 -9.23
C LYS A 151 18.72 14.84 -7.76
N ASN A 152 19.75 15.59 -7.39
CA ASN A 152 19.92 16.07 -6.03
C ASN A 152 18.74 16.95 -5.59
N GLN A 153 18.18 17.75 -6.50
CA GLN A 153 17.01 18.58 -6.24
C GLN A 153 15.77 17.72 -5.95
N LEU A 154 15.50 16.68 -6.74
CA LEU A 154 14.40 15.74 -6.49
C LEU A 154 14.52 15.07 -5.11
N VAL A 155 15.73 14.60 -4.75
CA VAL A 155 15.98 13.99 -3.44
C VAL A 155 15.77 15.00 -2.31
N ARG A 156 16.17 16.27 -2.49
CA ARG A 156 15.94 17.34 -1.50
C ARG A 156 14.45 17.62 -1.31
N GLU A 157 13.67 17.66 -2.38
CA GLU A 157 12.23 17.86 -2.32
C GLU A 157 11.53 16.70 -1.60
N GLU A 158 11.97 15.46 -1.84
CA GLU A 158 11.47 14.29 -1.14
C GLU A 158 11.81 14.32 0.36
N ILE A 159 13.04 14.71 0.72
CA ILE A 159 13.45 14.91 2.11
C ILE A 159 12.57 15.98 2.78
N GLU A 160 12.36 17.13 2.14
CA GLU A 160 11.53 18.20 2.69
C GLU A 160 10.09 17.73 2.93
N SER A 161 9.52 16.97 1.99
CA SER A 161 8.20 16.36 2.14
C SER A 161 8.14 15.42 3.35
N PHE A 162 9.14 14.55 3.51
CA PHE A 162 9.21 13.64 4.66
C PHE A 162 9.42 14.37 5.99
N GLU A 163 10.21 15.44 6.02
CA GLU A 163 10.39 16.27 7.22
C GLU A 163 9.07 16.92 7.64
N VAL A 164 8.30 17.44 6.69
CA VAL A 164 6.96 18.02 6.95
C VAL A 164 6.00 16.95 7.49
N GLU A 165 5.98 15.76 6.89
CA GLU A 165 5.14 14.67 7.35
C GLU A 165 5.53 14.21 8.76
N ASN A 166 6.83 14.06 9.02
CA ASN A 166 7.33 13.66 10.32
C ASN A 166 6.99 14.70 11.40
N ALA A 167 7.15 16.00 11.11
CA ALA A 167 6.77 17.07 12.02
C ALA A 167 5.26 17.03 12.36
N LYS A 168 4.41 16.72 11.36
CA LYS A 168 2.96 16.58 11.56
C LYS A 168 2.61 15.36 12.42
N LEU A 169 3.33 14.25 12.27
CA LEU A 169 3.16 13.06 13.09
C LEU A 169 3.62 13.30 14.53
N GLU A 170 4.76 13.96 14.71
CA GLU A 170 5.27 14.37 16.02
C GLU A 170 4.27 15.29 16.74
N GLU A 171 3.65 16.25 16.04
CA GLU A 171 2.62 17.12 16.60
C GLU A 171 1.38 16.31 17.04
N GLN A 172 0.94 15.34 16.24
CA GLN A 172 -0.17 14.45 16.59
C GLN A 172 0.16 13.60 17.83
N VAL A 173 1.36 13.04 17.90
CA VAL A 173 1.82 12.27 19.06
C VAL A 173 1.87 13.15 20.31
N ALA A 174 2.37 14.38 20.20
CA ALA A 174 2.39 15.34 21.30
C ALA A 174 0.96 15.68 21.77
N LYS A 175 0.03 15.95 20.84
CA LYS A 175 -1.38 16.22 21.15
C LYS A 175 -2.01 15.05 21.91
N ILE A 176 -1.79 13.81 21.48
CA ILE A 176 -2.33 12.62 22.15
C ILE A 176 -1.71 12.43 23.54
N ARG A 177 -0.42 12.72 23.71
CA ARG A 177 0.26 12.62 25.01
C ARG A 177 -0.19 13.69 26.01
N VAL A 178 -0.45 14.92 25.53
CA VAL A 178 -0.89 16.05 26.37
C VAL A 178 -2.38 16.01 26.65
N SER A 179 -3.20 15.53 25.72
CA SER A 179 -4.61 15.29 26.00
C SER A 179 -4.72 14.27 27.12
N GLU A 180 -5.13 14.72 28.30
CA GLU A 180 -5.41 13.86 29.44
C GLU A 180 -6.32 12.74 28.95
N SER A 181 -5.89 11.48 29.10
CA SER A 181 -6.62 10.34 28.55
C SER A 181 -8.09 10.48 28.97
N PRO A 182 -9.05 10.51 28.02
CA PRO A 182 -10.46 10.64 28.35
C PRO A 182 -10.90 9.62 29.41
N LEU A 183 -10.21 8.48 29.46
CA LEU A 183 -10.37 7.44 30.47
C LEU A 183 -10.03 7.89 31.89
N VAL A 184 -8.98 8.70 32.08
CA VAL A 184 -8.59 9.24 33.40
C VAL A 184 -9.63 10.23 33.90
N ALA A 185 -10.06 11.16 33.05
CA ALA A 185 -11.12 12.12 33.38
C ALA A 185 -12.47 11.43 33.67
N LEU A 186 -12.83 10.40 32.88
CA LEU A 186 -14.03 9.60 33.10
C LEU A 186 -13.96 8.81 34.41
N ARG A 187 -12.81 8.20 34.76
CA ARG A 187 -12.61 7.50 36.04
C ARG A 187 -12.70 8.44 37.24
N ALA A 188 -12.17 9.66 37.13
CA ALA A 188 -12.31 10.66 38.19
C ALA A 188 -13.79 11.03 38.40
N ARG A 189 -14.53 11.25 37.31
CA ARG A 189 -15.97 11.54 37.35
C ARG A 189 -16.79 10.38 37.90
N GLU A 190 -16.46 9.15 37.52
CA GLU A 190 -17.09 7.93 38.06
C GLU A 190 -16.95 7.88 39.57
N LYS A 191 -15.72 8.06 40.09
CA LYS A 191 -15.44 8.10 41.53
C LYS A 191 -16.20 9.22 42.26
N ASP A 192 -16.29 10.41 41.67
CA ASP A 192 -17.05 11.52 42.25
C ASP A 192 -18.56 11.23 42.30
N LEU A 193 -19.10 10.59 41.26
CA LEU A 193 -20.50 10.18 41.21
C LEU A 193 -20.80 9.06 42.21
N GLU A 194 -19.92 8.08 42.38
CA GLU A 194 -20.05 7.06 43.43
C GLU A 194 -20.07 7.67 44.83
N ALA A 195 -19.14 8.60 45.12
CA ALA A 195 -19.12 9.30 46.39
C ALA A 195 -20.39 10.11 46.65
N ASN A 196 -20.98 10.71 45.62
CA ASN A 196 -22.25 11.43 45.73
C ASN A 196 -23.44 10.49 45.92
N LEU A 197 -23.47 9.34 45.23
CA LEU A 197 -24.48 8.31 45.45
C LEU A 197 -24.49 7.82 46.90
N ASP A 198 -23.32 7.59 47.48
CA ASP A 198 -23.23 7.16 48.88
C ASP A 198 -23.71 8.25 49.85
N LYS A 199 -23.42 9.52 49.59
CA LYS A 199 -23.97 10.64 50.36
C LYS A 199 -25.50 10.70 50.26
N PHE A 200 -26.05 10.54 49.06
CA PHE A 200 -27.51 10.54 48.87
C PHE A 200 -28.18 9.36 49.54
N ARG A 201 -27.57 8.16 49.50
CA ARG A 201 -28.07 6.98 50.22
C ARG A 201 -28.14 7.23 51.73
N LYS A 202 -27.08 7.78 52.32
CA LYS A 202 -27.07 8.15 53.75
C LYS A 202 -28.13 9.19 54.09
N LEU A 203 -28.27 10.21 53.24
CA LEU A 203 -29.30 11.23 53.44
C LEU A 203 -30.71 10.64 53.37
N ILE A 204 -30.98 9.74 52.42
CA ILE A 204 -32.27 9.03 52.33
C ILE A 204 -32.53 8.24 53.61
N GLU A 205 -31.54 7.49 54.10
CA GLU A 205 -31.66 6.72 55.35
C GLU A 205 -31.95 7.62 56.56
N GLU A 206 -31.27 8.76 56.69
CA GLU A 206 -31.52 9.75 57.72
C GLU A 206 -32.95 10.33 57.64
N LEU A 207 -33.40 10.67 56.43
CA LEU A 207 -34.75 11.19 56.19
C LEU A 207 -35.83 10.14 56.47
N GLU A 208 -35.60 8.88 56.10
CA GLU A 208 -36.51 7.78 56.42
C GLU A 208 -36.61 7.55 57.93
N ASN A 209 -35.49 7.57 58.64
CA ASN A 209 -35.44 7.49 60.10
C ASN A 209 -36.14 8.67 60.78
N TYR A 210 -35.98 9.88 60.24
CA TYR A 210 -36.68 11.06 60.74
C TYR A 210 -38.20 10.94 60.51
N ARG A 211 -38.61 10.47 59.32
CA ARG A 211 -40.01 10.23 58.97
C ARG A 211 -40.65 9.22 59.92
N THR A 212 -40.01 8.07 60.17
CA THR A 212 -40.54 7.02 61.06
C THR A 212 -40.67 7.52 62.50
N LYS A 213 -39.64 8.19 63.03
CA LYS A 213 -39.69 8.80 64.38
C LYS A 213 -40.80 9.84 64.50
N THR A 214 -40.93 10.71 63.51
CA THR A 214 -41.96 11.75 63.51
C THR A 214 -43.36 11.14 63.39
N ALA A 215 -43.54 10.12 62.54
CA ALA A 215 -44.79 9.39 62.41
C ALA A 215 -45.19 8.70 63.73
N ALA A 216 -44.25 8.04 64.40
CA ALA A 216 -44.48 7.43 65.71
C ALA A 216 -44.90 8.47 66.77
N ARG A 217 -44.21 9.62 66.82
CA ARG A 217 -44.55 10.71 67.75
C ARG A 217 -45.92 11.34 67.46
N VAL A 218 -46.29 11.47 66.18
CA VAL A 218 -47.63 11.93 65.78
C VAL A 218 -48.69 10.92 66.23
N GLN A 219 -48.42 9.62 66.08
CA GLN A 219 -49.34 8.56 66.51
C GLN A 219 -49.52 8.57 68.04
N GLU A 220 -48.43 8.65 68.81
CA GLU A 220 -48.46 8.77 70.27
C GLU A 220 -49.29 9.98 70.72
N LYS A 221 -49.06 11.15 70.10
CA LYS A 221 -49.84 12.37 70.43
C LYS A 221 -51.32 12.26 70.05
N LYS A 222 -51.65 11.57 68.96
CA LYS A 222 -53.05 11.29 68.60
C LYS A 222 -53.73 10.40 69.64
N GLU A 223 -53.05 9.36 70.11
CA GLU A 223 -53.56 8.47 71.16
C GLU A 223 -53.74 9.23 72.50
N GLU A 224 -52.79 10.09 72.86
CA GLU A 224 -52.88 10.96 74.05
C GLU A 224 -54.05 11.94 73.97
N VAL A 225 -54.30 12.55 72.81
CA VAL A 225 -55.46 13.43 72.57
C VAL A 225 -56.76 12.64 72.72
N LEU A 226 -56.87 11.46 72.10
CA LEU A 226 -58.06 10.61 72.22
C LEU A 226 -58.34 10.20 73.67
N SER A 227 -57.30 9.87 74.44
CA SER A 227 -57.43 9.58 75.87
C SER A 227 -57.94 10.81 76.64
N ARG A 228 -57.33 11.98 76.43
CA ARG A 228 -57.77 13.22 77.09
C ARG A 228 -59.19 13.62 76.70
N GLU A 229 -59.60 13.43 75.46
CA GLU A 229 -60.98 13.66 75.02
C GLU A 229 -61.96 12.73 75.73
N LYS A 230 -61.58 11.46 75.93
CA LYS A 230 -62.37 10.50 76.71
C LYS A 230 -62.48 10.94 78.18
N ASP A 231 -61.37 11.34 78.79
CA ASP A 231 -61.34 11.83 80.18
C ASP A 231 -62.16 13.12 80.35
N LEU A 232 -62.09 14.05 79.39
CA LEU A 232 -62.92 15.26 79.37
C LEU A 232 -64.41 14.93 79.27
N LYS A 233 -64.80 13.98 78.41
CA LYS A 233 -66.19 13.52 78.32
C LYS A 233 -66.66 12.87 79.61
N GLN A 234 -65.81 12.07 80.25
CA GLN A 234 -66.10 11.44 81.54
C GLN A 234 -66.29 12.48 82.64
N ASN A 235 -65.35 13.42 82.78
CA ASN A 235 -65.42 14.52 83.74
C ASN A 235 -66.64 15.42 83.50
N ALA A 236 -66.98 15.72 82.23
CA ALA A 236 -68.18 16.47 81.91
C ALA A 236 -69.45 15.74 82.32
N ALA A 237 -69.52 14.42 82.09
CA ALA A 237 -70.64 13.60 82.54
C ALA A 237 -70.73 13.53 84.07
N ASP A 238 -69.60 13.48 84.78
CA ASP A 238 -69.57 13.45 86.24
C ASP A 238 -69.91 14.83 86.85
N ILE A 239 -69.49 15.93 86.24
CA ILE A 239 -69.96 17.30 86.59
C ILE A 239 -71.48 17.39 86.43
N GLU A 240 -72.03 16.85 85.34
CA GLU A 240 -73.48 16.89 85.11
C GLU A 240 -74.23 16.08 86.16
N LYS A 241 -73.75 14.87 86.51
CA LYS A 241 -74.31 14.08 87.63
C LYS A 241 -74.25 14.83 88.96
N LEU A 242 -73.13 15.47 89.26
CA LEU A 242 -72.97 16.25 90.50
C LEU A 242 -73.90 17.47 90.52
N LYS A 243 -74.10 18.16 89.40
CA LYS A 243 -75.09 19.25 89.30
C LYS A 243 -76.51 18.76 89.54
N VAL A 244 -76.89 17.61 88.98
CA VAL A 244 -78.20 16.99 89.24
C VAL A 244 -78.35 16.62 90.71
N ALA A 245 -77.31 16.07 91.34
CA ALA A 245 -77.33 15.73 92.77
C ALA A 245 -77.43 16.98 93.68
N ILE A 246 -76.74 18.08 93.35
CA ILE A 246 -76.85 19.36 94.07
C ILE A 246 -78.26 19.95 93.90
N ALA A 247 -78.85 19.90 92.70
CA ALA A 247 -80.22 20.36 92.47
C ALA A 247 -81.27 19.52 93.24
N GLN A 248 -81.01 18.23 93.48
CA GLN A 248 -81.84 17.39 94.33
C GLN A 248 -81.63 17.67 95.83
N GLN A 249 -80.46 18.13 96.27
CA GLN A 249 -80.23 18.59 97.64
C GLN A 249 -80.85 19.96 97.94
N GLU A 250 -80.95 20.84 96.94
CA GLU A 250 -81.59 22.16 97.09
C GLU A 250 -83.12 22.11 97.06
N SER A 251 -83.76 21.00 96.63
CA SER A 251 -85.23 20.86 96.69
C SER A 251 -85.76 20.27 97.99
N ASP A 252 -84.89 19.74 98.85
CA ASP A 252 -85.23 19.06 100.11
C ASP A 252 -84.85 19.88 101.37
N ALA A 253 -84.51 21.17 101.21
CA ALA A 253 -84.24 22.16 102.27
C ALA A 253 -85.28 23.29 102.28
#